data_AF-A0A2H0QSD4-F1
#
_entry.id   AF-A0A2H0QSD4-F1
#
_cell.length_a   1.000
_cell.length_b   1.000
_cell.length_c   1.000
_cell.angle_alpha   90.00
_cell.angle_beta   90.00
_cell.angle_gamma   90.00
#
_symmetry.space_group_name_H-M   'P 1'
#
loop_
_entity.id
_entity.type
_entity.pdbx_description
1 polymer ?
#
loop_
_entity_poly.entity_id
_entity_poly.type
_entity_poly.pdbx_seq_one_letter_code
_entity_poly.pdbx_strand_id
1 'polypeptide(L)'
;MYLGQYLIEKKLVNEKDVLSSVLEQVESSPSVLRIISDLNLVPPAVLIGIVDASIKAQKSVSQILLEKKLISTQDFEKVLSEQARQTRTLSEIIVEKKLLNHEDCQAAIEESQVLDSSSASSESEGDVKTDVSSAEDGDDEEISWAALETLKETGAVPEEEIKRLEAKLKKKSEVEQPPAIEEKSSEMTLDLFTTEFVTLLNENRVQELKEKLNLLEVDGLDSIDQIFNELHLLTGAAKMAGLQLFAKLFESWEKVIESMKKTQRLDHSLISEGHFMLDLAFSLRNGLIDFGKESVLLNKLQLKEKYLDNMKKAILIVKKAG
;
A
#
# COMPACT_ATOMS: atom_id res chain seq x y z
N MET A 1 3.27 12.18 10.40
CA MET A 1 4.06 13.10 9.57
C MET A 1 5.50 12.63 9.63
N TYR A 2 6.31 12.79 8.58
CA TYR A 2 7.73 12.39 8.65
C TYR A 2 8.47 13.16 9.76
N LEU A 3 9.27 12.46 10.58
CA LEU A 3 9.93 13.04 11.76
C LEU A 3 10.77 14.28 11.41
N GLY A 4 11.53 14.24 10.33
CA GLY A 4 12.36 15.39 9.92
C GLY A 4 11.52 16.64 9.63
N GLN A 5 10.36 16.47 9.01
CA GLN A 5 9.46 17.58 8.72
C GLN A 5 8.79 18.12 9.99
N TYR A 6 8.38 17.21 10.89
CA TYR A 6 7.88 17.58 12.22
C TYR A 6 8.86 18.47 12.99
N LEU A 7 10.14 18.08 13.03
CA LEU A 7 11.17 18.82 13.76
C LEU A 7 11.38 20.23 13.20
N ILE A 8 11.28 20.40 11.88
CA ILE A 8 11.38 21.70 11.20
C ILE A 8 10.17 22.57 11.54
N GLU A 9 8.95 22.02 11.42
CA GLU A 9 7.70 22.75 11.66
C GLU A 9 7.58 23.25 13.11
N LYS A 10 7.98 22.41 14.07
CA LYS A 10 8.02 22.79 15.49
C LYS A 10 9.22 23.66 15.85
N LYS A 11 10.09 23.99 14.88
CA LYS A 11 11.32 24.78 15.06
C LYS A 11 12.26 24.20 16.12
N LEU A 12 12.22 22.88 16.29
CA LEU A 12 13.08 22.15 17.23
C LEU A 12 14.49 21.98 16.65
N VAL A 13 14.58 21.76 15.34
CA VAL A 13 15.84 21.65 14.60
C VAL A 13 15.71 22.47 13.33
N ASN A 14 16.80 23.11 12.90
CA ASN A 14 16.78 23.87 11.64
C ASN A 14 16.82 22.92 10.43
N GLU A 15 16.34 23.41 9.28
CA GLU A 15 16.25 22.62 8.05
C GLU A 15 17.60 22.09 7.56
N LYS A 16 18.68 22.88 7.72
CA LYS A 16 20.03 22.47 7.29
C LYS A 16 20.55 21.29 8.10
N ASP A 17 20.31 21.29 9.40
CA ASP A 17 20.77 20.26 10.32
C ASP A 17 19.96 18.97 10.13
N VAL A 18 18.64 19.08 9.89
CA VAL A 18 17.80 17.94 9.49
C VAL A 18 18.29 17.35 8.18
N LEU A 19 18.50 18.17 7.14
CA LEU A 19 19.03 17.69 5.86
C LEU A 19 20.38 17.00 6.02
N SER A 20 21.31 17.58 6.80
CA SER A 20 22.61 16.95 7.07
C SER A 20 22.48 15.60 7.78
N SER A 21 21.46 15.43 8.61
CA SER A 21 21.20 14.20 9.37
C SER A 21 20.56 13.13 8.49
N VAL A 22 19.66 13.53 7.58
CA VAL A 22 19.10 12.62 6.56
C VAL A 22 20.17 12.14 5.58
N LEU A 23 21.08 13.03 5.15
CA LEU A 23 22.20 12.63 4.30
C LEU A 23 23.10 11.59 5.00
N GLU A 24 23.43 11.84 6.27
CA GLU A 24 24.21 10.88 7.06
C GLU A 24 23.47 9.55 7.29
N GLN A 25 22.14 9.60 7.42
CA GLN A 25 21.32 8.39 7.51
C GLN A 25 21.45 7.54 6.25
N VAL A 26 21.33 8.16 5.07
CA VAL A 26 21.48 7.50 3.78
C VAL A 26 22.90 6.95 3.61
N GLU A 27 23.92 7.71 3.99
CA GLU A 27 25.32 7.29 3.92
C GLU A 27 25.66 6.15 4.91
N SER A 28 24.98 6.11 6.07
CA SER A 28 25.17 5.07 7.07
C SER A 28 24.59 3.72 6.67
N SER A 29 23.69 3.69 5.67
CA SER A 29 23.01 2.48 5.23
C SER A 29 23.92 1.66 4.31
N PRO A 30 24.48 0.53 4.77
CA PRO A 30 25.36 -0.27 3.91
C PRO A 30 24.56 -0.88 2.77
N SER A 31 25.18 -0.96 1.58
CA SER A 31 24.54 -1.59 0.44
C SER A 31 24.45 -3.11 0.62
N VAL A 32 23.42 -3.72 0.04
CA VAL A 32 23.22 -5.18 0.03
C VAL A 32 24.48 -5.92 -0.45
N LEU A 33 25.17 -5.37 -1.47
CA LEU A 33 26.42 -5.91 -1.99
C LEU A 33 27.54 -5.95 -0.94
N ARG A 34 27.67 -4.87 -0.17
CA ARG A 34 28.70 -4.76 0.87
C ARG A 34 28.48 -5.82 1.95
N ILE A 35 27.24 -5.96 2.42
CA ILE A 35 26.89 -6.93 3.46
C ILE A 35 27.11 -8.36 2.96
N ILE A 36 26.72 -8.67 1.72
CA ILE A 36 26.96 -10.00 1.13
C ILE A 36 28.45 -10.31 1.05
N SER A 37 29.27 -9.31 0.69
CA SER A 37 30.73 -9.43 0.67
C SER A 37 31.28 -9.65 2.08
N ASP A 38 30.82 -8.88 3.08
CA ASP A 38 31.30 -8.96 4.47
C ASP A 38 30.94 -10.32 5.09
N LEU A 39 29.74 -10.84 4.80
CA LEU A 39 29.29 -12.16 5.25
C LEU A 39 29.87 -13.32 4.41
N ASN A 40 30.65 -13.03 3.36
CA ASN A 40 31.22 -14.02 2.44
C ASN A 40 30.18 -15.00 1.85
N LEU A 41 28.95 -14.55 1.63
CA LEU A 41 27.86 -15.41 1.14
C LEU A 41 28.01 -15.74 -0.35
N VAL A 42 28.63 -14.83 -1.11
CA VAL A 42 28.85 -14.97 -2.54
C VAL A 42 30.31 -14.62 -2.87
N PRO A 43 31.03 -15.41 -3.69
CA PRO A 43 32.40 -15.10 -4.05
C PRO A 43 32.52 -13.74 -4.79
N PRO A 44 33.58 -12.95 -4.55
CA PRO A 44 33.74 -11.63 -5.16
C PRO A 44 33.69 -11.61 -6.70
N ALA A 45 34.24 -12.63 -7.35
CA ALA A 45 34.20 -12.75 -8.81
C ALA A 45 32.76 -12.87 -9.34
N VAL A 46 31.88 -13.54 -8.59
CA VAL A 46 30.47 -13.68 -8.94
C VAL A 46 29.73 -12.36 -8.68
N LEU A 47 30.03 -11.65 -7.58
CA LEU A 47 29.45 -10.35 -7.28
C LEU A 47 29.69 -9.32 -8.39
N ILE A 48 30.91 -9.25 -8.94
CA ILE A 48 31.20 -8.37 -10.07
C ILE A 48 30.33 -8.72 -11.27
N GLY A 49 30.19 -10.01 -11.59
CA GLY A 49 29.31 -10.48 -12.66
C GLY A 49 27.82 -10.17 -12.42
N ILE A 50 27.39 -10.10 -11.15
CA ILE A 50 26.03 -9.69 -10.78
C ILE A 50 25.85 -8.19 -11.02
N VAL A 51 26.82 -7.35 -10.67
CA VAL A 51 26.76 -5.90 -10.93
C VAL A 51 26.71 -5.63 -12.44
N ASP A 52 27.53 -6.32 -13.23
CA ASP A 52 27.46 -6.22 -14.68
C ASP A 52 26.11 -6.70 -15.22
N ALA A 53 25.56 -7.78 -14.65
CA ALA A 53 24.24 -8.26 -15.02
C ALA A 53 23.14 -7.29 -14.58
N SER A 54 23.28 -6.59 -13.44
CA SER A 54 22.31 -5.61 -12.94
C SER A 54 22.26 -4.39 -13.82
N ILE A 55 23.42 -3.95 -14.34
CA ILE A 55 23.49 -2.85 -15.31
C ILE A 55 22.91 -3.28 -16.66
N LYS A 56 23.29 -4.46 -17.17
CA LYS A 56 22.84 -4.95 -18.49
C LYS A 56 21.34 -5.24 -18.53
N ALA A 57 20.81 -5.81 -17.45
CA ALA A 57 19.41 -6.18 -17.34
C ALA A 57 18.58 -5.11 -16.61
N GLN A 58 19.18 -3.98 -16.21
CA GLN A 58 18.57 -2.89 -15.43
C GLN A 58 17.70 -3.35 -14.22
N LYS A 59 18.03 -4.51 -13.65
CA LYS A 59 17.40 -5.06 -12.45
C LYS A 59 18.19 -4.68 -11.21
N SER A 60 17.52 -4.68 -10.05
CA SER A 60 18.23 -4.57 -8.78
C SER A 60 19.15 -5.78 -8.56
N VAL A 61 20.25 -5.57 -7.85
CA VAL A 61 21.19 -6.63 -7.46
C VAL A 61 20.45 -7.75 -6.71
N SER A 62 19.55 -7.38 -5.80
CA SER A 62 18.73 -8.30 -5.01
C SER A 62 17.88 -9.23 -5.88
N GLN A 63 17.23 -8.69 -6.91
CA GLN A 63 16.44 -9.50 -7.86
C GLN A 63 17.33 -10.50 -8.61
N ILE A 64 18.49 -10.08 -9.09
CA ILE A 64 19.40 -10.98 -9.83
C ILE A 64 19.94 -12.09 -8.93
N LEU A 65 20.26 -11.77 -7.69
CA LEU A 65 20.70 -12.75 -6.69
C LEU A 65 19.64 -13.84 -6.47
N LEU A 66 18.37 -13.46 -6.34
CA LEU A 66 17.25 -14.38 -6.13
C LEU A 66 16.89 -15.16 -7.40
N GLU A 67 16.79 -14.48 -8.55
CA GLU A 67 16.45 -15.11 -9.84
C GLU A 67 17.48 -16.17 -10.25
N LYS A 68 18.77 -15.85 -10.09
CA LYS A 68 19.86 -16.78 -10.40
C LYS A 68 20.11 -17.80 -9.29
N LYS A 69 19.34 -17.74 -8.19
CA LYS A 69 19.49 -18.61 -7.01
C LYS A 69 20.93 -18.63 -6.48
N LEU A 70 21.61 -17.48 -6.54
CA LEU A 70 22.99 -17.33 -6.10
C LEU A 70 23.10 -17.16 -4.58
N ILE A 71 21.98 -16.82 -3.94
CA ILE A 71 21.82 -16.77 -2.49
C ILE A 71 20.53 -17.53 -2.12
N SER A 72 20.53 -18.19 -0.97
CA SER A 72 19.32 -18.79 -0.43
C SER A 72 18.39 -17.72 0.14
N THR A 73 17.08 -17.98 0.20
CA THR A 73 16.12 -17.04 0.81
C THR A 73 16.49 -16.73 2.26
N GLN A 74 16.91 -17.74 3.03
CA GLN A 74 17.33 -17.57 4.43
C GLN A 74 18.59 -16.70 4.56
N ASP A 75 19.56 -16.85 3.67
CA ASP A 75 20.77 -16.03 3.71
C ASP A 75 20.50 -14.60 3.23
N PHE A 76 19.55 -14.43 2.30
CA PHE A 76 19.08 -13.11 1.90
C PHE A 76 18.35 -12.38 3.05
N GLU A 77 17.53 -13.09 3.82
CA GLU A 77 16.90 -12.55 5.03
C GLU A 77 17.91 -12.12 6.10
N LYS A 78 19.00 -12.90 6.26
CA LYS A 78 20.12 -12.50 7.14
C LYS A 78 20.78 -11.21 6.66
N VAL A 79 20.96 -11.05 5.34
CA VAL A 79 21.53 -9.83 4.76
C VAL A 79 20.64 -8.63 5.04
N LEU A 80 19.31 -8.76 4.87
CA LEU A 80 18.36 -7.67 5.17
C LEU A 80 18.33 -7.33 6.67
N SER A 81 18.35 -8.34 7.53
CA SER A 81 18.42 -8.16 8.99
C SER A 81 19.71 -7.42 9.39
N GLU A 82 20.84 -7.79 8.79
CA GLU A 82 22.13 -7.16 9.05
C GLU A 82 22.20 -5.74 8.48
N GLN A 83 21.54 -5.47 7.35
CA GLN A 83 21.39 -4.12 6.80
C GLN A 83 20.61 -3.22 7.75
N ALA A 84 19.48 -3.71 8.25
CA ALA A 84 18.66 -3.00 9.22
C ALA A 84 19.43 -2.71 10.52
N ARG A 85 20.24 -3.67 10.98
CA ARG A 85 21.07 -3.54 12.19
C ARG A 85 22.17 -2.48 12.06
N GLN A 86 22.73 -2.31 10.86
CA GLN A 86 23.82 -1.35 10.60
C GLN A 86 23.32 0.03 10.18
N THR A 87 22.08 0.14 9.72
CA THR A 87 21.47 1.41 9.34
C THR A 87 21.16 2.23 10.59
N ARG A 88 21.70 3.45 10.67
CA ARG A 88 21.39 4.35 11.78
C ARG A 88 20.04 5.01 11.52
N THR A 89 19.26 5.21 12.57
CA THR A 89 17.98 5.93 12.44
C THR A 89 18.20 7.45 12.47
N LEU A 90 17.26 8.22 11.92
CA LEU A 90 17.36 9.68 11.95
C LEU A 90 17.41 10.22 13.39
N SER A 91 16.66 9.62 14.31
CA SER A 91 16.65 9.98 15.74
C SER A 91 18.01 9.75 16.40
N GLU A 92 18.65 8.62 16.16
CA GLU A 92 20.02 8.34 16.65
C GLU A 92 21.02 9.40 16.19
N ILE A 93 20.98 9.77 14.91
CA ILE A 93 21.89 10.76 14.33
C ILE A 93 21.65 12.14 14.94
N ILE A 94 20.39 12.53 15.12
CA ILE A 94 20.01 13.84 15.71
C ILE A 94 20.47 13.94 17.16
N VAL A 95 20.30 12.88 17.95
CA VAL A 95 20.75 12.82 19.35
C VAL A 95 22.28 12.85 19.43
N GLU A 96 22.98 12.10 18.58
CA GLU A 96 24.44 12.05 18.55
C GLU A 96 25.05 13.41 18.17
N LYS A 97 24.45 14.10 17.19
CA LYS A 97 24.82 15.47 16.82
C LYS A 97 24.47 16.50 17.88
N LYS A 98 23.80 16.11 18.98
CA LYS A 98 23.33 16.97 20.06
C LYS A 98 22.41 18.09 19.56
N LEU A 99 21.73 17.86 18.45
CA LEU A 99 20.74 18.79 17.90
C LEU A 99 19.47 18.78 18.74
N LEU A 100 19.16 17.62 19.30
CA LEU A 100 18.06 17.41 20.23
C LEU A 100 18.51 16.40 21.30
N ASN A 101 17.97 16.51 22.52
CA ASN A 101 18.21 15.50 23.54
C ASN A 101 17.32 14.26 23.31
N HIS A 102 17.62 13.17 24.00
CA HIS A 102 16.90 11.90 23.82
C HIS A 102 15.41 12.00 24.22
N GLU A 103 15.09 12.76 25.26
CA GLU A 103 13.72 12.91 25.77
C GLU A 103 12.83 13.69 24.80
N ASP A 104 13.33 14.83 24.30
CA ASP A 104 12.66 15.68 23.33
C ASP A 104 12.53 14.98 21.97
N CYS A 105 13.50 14.15 21.59
CA CYS A 105 13.43 13.37 20.36
C CYS A 105 12.35 12.28 20.46
N GLN A 106 12.27 11.57 21.59
CA GLN A 106 11.23 10.58 21.84
C GLN A 106 9.83 11.22 21.87
N ALA A 107 9.68 12.35 22.55
CA ALA A 107 8.42 13.10 22.58
C ALA A 107 8.01 13.57 21.18
N ALA A 108 8.96 14.02 20.36
CA ALA A 108 8.71 14.41 18.97
C ALA A 108 8.23 13.23 18.11
N ILE A 109 8.80 12.03 18.31
CA ILE A 109 8.34 10.81 17.60
C ILE A 109 6.90 10.50 17.98
N GLU A 110 6.57 10.47 19.27
CA GLU A 110 5.23 10.16 19.76
C GLU A 110 4.20 11.19 19.27
N GLU A 111 4.50 12.48 19.36
CA GLU A 111 3.60 13.55 18.89
C GLU A 111 3.41 13.52 17.37
N SER A 112 4.48 13.22 16.61
CA SER A 112 4.40 13.11 15.14
C SER A 112 3.54 11.93 14.65
N GLN A 113 3.43 10.87 15.47
CA GLN A 113 2.56 9.72 15.21
C GLN A 113 1.10 10.02 15.56
N VAL A 114 0.85 10.77 16.65
CA VAL A 114 -0.51 11.17 17.06
C VAL A 114 -1.14 12.13 16.04
N LEU A 115 -0.37 13.07 15.49
CA LEU A 115 -0.90 14.05 14.52
C LEU A 115 -1.41 13.40 13.23
N ASP A 116 -0.81 12.30 12.77
CA ASP A 116 -1.32 11.53 11.63
C ASP A 116 -2.69 10.91 11.91
N SER A 117 -2.94 10.46 13.14
CA SER A 117 -4.21 9.84 13.52
C SER A 117 -5.36 10.86 13.69
N SER A 118 -5.05 12.10 14.05
CA SER A 118 -6.05 13.15 14.34
C SER A 118 -6.58 13.92 13.11
N SER A 119 -5.95 13.75 11.95
CA SER A 119 -6.31 14.47 10.70
C SER A 119 -7.49 13.86 9.94
N ALA A 120 -8.03 12.71 10.39
CA ALA A 120 -9.02 11.92 9.67
C ALA A 120 -10.49 12.19 10.06
N SER A 121 -10.77 13.19 10.90
CA SER A 121 -12.10 13.33 11.54
C SER A 121 -12.67 14.76 11.61
N SER A 122 -12.53 15.57 10.55
CA SER A 122 -13.45 16.71 10.39
C SER A 122 -13.53 17.23 8.95
N GLU A 123 -14.63 16.93 8.22
CA GLU A 123 -15.34 17.80 7.26
C GLU A 123 -16.76 17.20 7.09
N SER A 124 -17.77 17.67 7.82
CA SER A 124 -18.65 18.82 7.59
C SER A 124 -19.82 18.54 6.63
N GLU A 125 -21.01 18.46 7.22
CA GLU A 125 -22.32 18.47 6.57
C GLU A 125 -22.50 19.72 5.70
N GLY A 126 -22.74 19.52 4.41
CA GLY A 126 -23.07 20.57 3.45
C GLY A 126 -24.36 20.21 2.70
N ASP A 127 -25.45 20.79 3.18
CA ASP A 127 -26.81 20.75 2.61
C ASP A 127 -26.84 21.43 1.23
N VAL A 128 -27.28 20.73 0.18
CA VAL A 128 -27.55 21.33 -1.14
C VAL A 128 -28.86 20.79 -1.71
N LYS A 129 -29.89 21.64 -1.63
CA LYS A 129 -31.09 21.60 -2.48
C LYS A 129 -30.71 21.95 -3.92
N THR A 130 -31.15 21.13 -4.87
CA THR A 130 -31.16 21.48 -6.30
C THR A 130 -32.59 21.48 -6.82
N ASP A 131 -33.06 22.68 -7.16
CA ASP A 131 -34.25 22.93 -7.96
C ASP A 131 -33.88 22.95 -9.46
N VAL A 132 -34.86 22.55 -10.26
CA VAL A 132 -34.82 22.33 -11.71
C VAL A 132 -35.04 23.65 -12.46
N SER A 133 -34.33 23.91 -13.57
CA SER A 133 -34.93 24.24 -14.88
C SER A 133 -33.91 24.50 -16.03
N SER A 134 -34.26 23.96 -17.19
CA SER A 134 -34.19 24.52 -18.57
C SER A 134 -32.85 24.68 -19.32
N ALA A 135 -32.65 23.72 -20.24
CA ALA A 135 -32.30 23.84 -21.66
C ALA A 135 -31.61 25.11 -22.19
N GLU A 136 -30.48 24.93 -22.88
CA GLU A 136 -30.38 25.08 -24.35
C GLU A 136 -29.02 24.60 -24.89
N ASP A 137 -29.12 23.82 -25.98
CA ASP A 137 -28.27 23.75 -27.18
C ASP A 137 -26.81 23.29 -27.13
N GLY A 138 -26.57 22.17 -27.84
CA GLY A 138 -25.35 21.91 -28.58
C GLY A 138 -24.19 21.24 -27.84
N ASP A 139 -24.23 19.91 -27.72
CA ASP A 139 -23.06 19.07 -27.98
C ASP A 139 -23.51 17.59 -28.05
N ASP A 140 -22.81 16.79 -28.85
CA ASP A 140 -23.08 15.36 -29.05
C ASP A 140 -22.97 14.61 -27.70
N GLU A 141 -24.08 14.47 -26.98
CA GLU A 141 -24.15 13.66 -25.77
C GLU A 141 -23.96 12.18 -26.15
N GLU A 142 -22.71 11.72 -25.96
CA GLU A 142 -22.30 10.35 -26.20
C GLU A 142 -22.97 9.43 -25.16
N ILE A 143 -24.05 8.77 -25.58
CA ILE A 143 -24.72 7.75 -24.77
C ILE A 143 -23.74 6.61 -24.52
N SER A 144 -23.35 6.42 -23.25
CA SER A 144 -22.52 5.29 -22.85
C SER A 144 -23.25 3.96 -23.04
N TRP A 145 -22.52 2.87 -23.26
CA TRP A 145 -23.09 1.52 -23.39
C TRP A 145 -24.04 1.15 -22.24
N ALA A 146 -23.72 1.60 -21.01
CA ALA A 146 -24.54 1.37 -19.82
C ALA A 146 -25.89 2.11 -19.88
N ALA A 147 -25.90 3.35 -20.38
CA ALA A 147 -27.13 4.12 -20.54
C ALA A 147 -28.06 3.49 -21.60
N LEU A 148 -27.49 2.90 -22.66
CA LEU A 148 -28.23 2.22 -23.72
C LEU A 148 -28.92 0.94 -23.21
N GLU A 149 -28.26 0.19 -22.32
CA GLU A 149 -28.85 -1.00 -21.68
C GLU A 149 -30.00 -0.64 -20.75
N THR A 150 -29.89 0.47 -20.01
CA THR A 150 -30.99 0.99 -19.17
C THR A 150 -32.19 1.44 -20.02
N LEU A 151 -31.96 2.05 -21.18
CA LEU A 151 -33.03 2.44 -22.10
C LEU A 151 -33.77 1.22 -22.70
N LYS A 152 -33.05 0.11 -22.91
CA LYS A 152 -33.63 -1.15 -23.36
C LYS A 152 -34.48 -1.82 -22.30
N GLU A 153 -34.04 -1.79 -21.05
CA GLU A 153 -34.76 -2.41 -19.92
C GLU A 153 -36.03 -1.65 -19.55
N THR A 154 -36.00 -0.31 -19.63
CA THR A 154 -37.13 0.54 -19.27
C THR A 154 -38.25 0.55 -20.32
N GLY A 155 -38.00 0.05 -21.54
CA GLY A 155 -38.98 0.00 -22.62
C GLY A 155 -39.48 1.40 -23.06
N ALA A 156 -38.80 2.46 -22.64
CA ALA A 156 -39.22 3.84 -22.86
C ALA A 156 -38.94 4.34 -24.29
N VAL A 157 -38.15 3.59 -25.06
CA VAL A 157 -37.69 3.96 -26.40
C VAL A 157 -38.05 2.85 -27.40
N PRO A 158 -38.51 3.19 -28.62
CA PRO A 158 -38.79 2.19 -29.66
C PRO A 158 -37.55 1.36 -30.03
N GLU A 159 -37.73 0.05 -30.25
CA GLU A 159 -36.62 -0.86 -30.61
C GLU A 159 -35.84 -0.42 -31.86
N GLU A 160 -36.48 0.30 -32.79
CA GLU A 160 -35.81 0.80 -34.00
C GLU A 160 -34.76 1.88 -33.69
N GLU A 161 -35.00 2.70 -32.66
CA GLU A 161 -34.11 3.78 -32.26
C GLU A 161 -32.91 3.23 -31.46
N ILE A 162 -33.15 2.21 -30.62
CA ILE A 162 -32.09 1.44 -29.94
C ILE A 162 -31.11 0.84 -30.96
N LYS A 163 -31.63 0.20 -32.03
CA LYS A 163 -30.78 -0.38 -33.09
C LYS A 163 -29.92 0.66 -33.83
N ARG A 164 -30.45 1.88 -34.04
CA ARG A 164 -29.68 2.97 -34.66
C ARG A 164 -28.53 3.44 -33.75
N LEU A 165 -28.76 3.50 -32.45
CA LEU A 165 -27.74 3.89 -31.47
C LEU A 165 -26.65 2.81 -31.33
N GLU A 166 -27.02 1.52 -31.28
CA GLU A 166 -26.07 0.41 -31.29
C GLU A 166 -25.17 0.42 -32.54
N ALA A 167 -25.74 0.70 -33.72
CA ALA A 167 -24.98 0.77 -34.97
C ALA A 167 -24.00 1.96 -34.99
N LYS A 168 -24.39 3.12 -34.41
CA LYS A 168 -23.49 4.28 -34.26
C LYS A 168 -22.31 3.98 -33.33
N LEU A 169 -22.55 3.34 -32.18
CA LEU A 169 -21.50 2.95 -31.23
C LEU A 169 -20.53 1.93 -31.82
N LYS A 170 -21.04 0.92 -32.54
CA LYS A 170 -20.23 -0.12 -33.17
C LYS A 170 -19.33 0.43 -34.28
N LYS A 171 -19.83 1.39 -35.07
CA LYS A 171 -19.06 2.07 -36.11
C LYS A 171 -17.96 2.97 -35.55
N LYS A 172 -18.11 3.49 -34.32
CA LYS A 172 -17.08 4.28 -33.63
C LYS A 172 -15.98 3.38 -33.05
N SER A 173 -16.32 2.21 -32.51
CA SER A 173 -15.34 1.26 -31.96
C SER A 173 -14.41 0.62 -32.99
N GLU A 174 -14.77 0.61 -34.28
CA GLU A 174 -13.93 0.05 -35.36
C GLU A 174 -12.89 1.05 -35.92
N VAL A 175 -13.02 2.35 -35.63
CA VAL A 175 -12.13 3.40 -36.19
C VAL A 175 -10.96 3.75 -35.25
N GLU A 176 -11.01 3.34 -33.99
CA GLU A 176 -9.96 3.58 -32.99
C GLU A 176 -9.27 2.27 -32.55
N GLN A 177 -8.76 1.48 -33.50
CA GLN A 177 -7.64 0.59 -33.18
C GLN A 177 -6.33 1.38 -33.34
N PRO A 178 -5.59 1.67 -32.27
CA PRO A 178 -4.22 2.13 -32.40
C PRO A 178 -3.39 1.03 -33.07
N PRO A 179 -2.38 1.38 -33.88
CA PRO A 179 -1.47 0.39 -34.43
C PRO A 179 -0.85 -0.43 -33.29
N ALA A 180 -0.68 -1.73 -33.53
CA ALA A 180 -0.02 -2.65 -32.62
C ALA A 180 1.34 -2.08 -32.20
N ILE A 181 1.40 -1.50 -31.00
CA ILE A 181 2.64 -1.19 -30.32
C ILE A 181 3.14 -2.53 -29.83
N GLU A 182 4.21 -3.03 -30.45
CA GLU A 182 5.06 -4.04 -29.85
C GLU A 182 5.42 -3.55 -28.44
N GLU A 183 4.87 -4.18 -27.41
CA GLU A 183 5.20 -3.95 -26.00
C GLU A 183 6.68 -4.31 -25.79
N LYS A 184 7.55 -3.34 -26.07
CA LYS A 184 8.86 -3.30 -25.43
C LYS A 184 8.58 -3.22 -23.94
N SER A 185 9.01 -4.25 -23.22
CA SER A 185 8.98 -4.36 -21.76
C SER A 185 9.73 -3.17 -21.16
N SER A 186 9.05 -2.05 -21.03
CA SER A 186 9.45 -0.94 -20.20
C SER A 186 9.49 -1.46 -18.78
N GLU A 187 10.69 -1.61 -18.24
CA GLU A 187 10.90 -1.99 -16.84
C GLU A 187 10.05 -1.11 -15.94
N MET A 188 9.22 -1.79 -15.15
CA MET A 188 8.28 -1.15 -14.28
C MET A 188 8.96 -0.95 -12.93
N THR A 189 9.75 0.12 -12.82
CA THR A 189 10.30 0.55 -11.54
C THR A 189 9.15 1.03 -10.67
N LEU A 190 8.89 0.34 -9.56
CA LEU A 190 8.02 0.83 -8.51
C LEU A 190 8.53 2.19 -8.02
N ASP A 191 7.62 3.12 -7.71
CA ASP A 191 8.03 4.35 -7.05
C ASP A 191 8.55 4.07 -5.63
N LEU A 192 9.20 5.07 -5.03
CA LEU A 192 9.82 4.96 -3.72
C LEU A 192 8.83 4.53 -2.63
N PHE A 193 7.64 5.15 -2.58
CA PHE A 193 6.64 4.87 -1.55
C PHE A 193 6.02 3.49 -1.74
N THR A 194 5.78 3.08 -2.98
CA THR A 194 5.33 1.71 -3.27
C THR A 194 6.38 0.69 -2.85
N THR A 195 7.66 0.98 -3.07
CA THR A 195 8.77 0.09 -2.64
C THR A 195 8.85 -0.02 -1.12
N GLU A 196 8.72 1.09 -0.40
CA GLU A 196 8.68 1.12 1.06
C GLU A 196 7.48 0.33 1.59
N PHE A 197 6.29 0.53 1.02
CA PHE A 197 5.09 -0.23 1.39
C PHE A 197 5.27 -1.73 1.18
N VAL A 198 5.81 -2.15 0.03
CA VAL A 198 6.09 -3.54 -0.31
C VAL A 198 7.12 -4.18 0.64
N THR A 199 8.04 -3.37 1.16
CA THR A 199 9.07 -3.79 2.14
C THR A 199 8.48 -3.88 3.54
N LEU A 200 7.59 -2.96 3.90
CA LEU A 200 6.87 -2.95 5.17
C LEU A 200 5.91 -4.16 5.29
N LEU A 201 5.12 -4.42 4.24
CA LEU A 201 4.22 -5.57 4.14
C LEU A 201 4.97 -6.81 3.61
N ASN A 202 6.01 -7.22 4.33
CA ASN A 202 6.76 -8.43 4.05
C ASN A 202 6.17 -9.66 4.76
N GLU A 203 6.69 -10.85 4.42
CA GLU A 203 6.21 -12.13 4.94
C GLU A 203 6.35 -12.24 6.47
N ASN A 204 7.47 -11.78 7.03
CA ASN A 204 7.69 -11.79 8.48
C ASN A 204 6.65 -10.92 9.19
N ARG A 205 6.38 -9.72 8.68
CA ARG A 205 5.38 -8.82 9.27
C ARG A 205 3.98 -9.42 9.21
N VAL A 206 3.62 -10.05 8.09
CA VAL A 206 2.34 -10.76 7.95
C VAL A 206 2.23 -11.90 8.97
N GLN A 207 3.31 -12.66 9.17
CA GLN A 207 3.35 -13.74 10.13
C GLN A 207 3.27 -13.24 11.58
N GLU A 208 3.98 -12.17 11.93
CA GLU A 208 3.88 -11.51 13.24
C GLU A 208 2.45 -11.03 13.52
N LEU A 209 1.75 -10.46 12.52
CA LEU A 209 0.36 -10.04 12.68
C LEU A 209 -0.60 -11.21 12.88
N LYS A 210 -0.36 -12.32 12.18
CA LYS A 210 -1.12 -13.56 12.38
C LYS A 210 -0.92 -14.14 13.78
N GLU A 211 0.31 -14.09 14.29
CA GLU A 211 0.61 -14.51 15.66
C GLU A 211 -0.08 -13.61 16.68
N LYS A 212 -0.04 -12.29 16.50
CA LYS A 212 -0.80 -11.34 17.33
C LYS A 212 -2.31 -11.62 17.28
N LEU A 213 -2.88 -11.91 16.12
CA LEU A 213 -4.28 -12.31 15.98
C LEU A 213 -4.60 -13.60 16.76
N ASN A 214 -3.70 -14.58 16.77
CA ASN A 214 -3.88 -15.81 17.55
C ASN A 214 -3.78 -15.54 19.06
N LEU A 215 -2.93 -14.60 19.48
CA LEU A 215 -2.83 -14.20 20.88
C LEU A 215 -4.12 -13.58 21.41
N LEU A 216 -4.99 -13.03 20.56
CA LEU A 216 -6.33 -12.59 21.00
C LEU A 216 -7.15 -13.73 21.62
N GLU A 217 -6.93 -15.00 21.22
CA GLU A 217 -7.64 -16.13 21.82
C GLU A 217 -7.19 -16.42 23.26
N VAL A 218 -5.94 -16.08 23.57
CA VAL A 218 -5.30 -16.41 24.85
C VAL A 218 -5.35 -15.22 25.80
N ASP A 219 -4.93 -14.05 25.32
CA ASP A 219 -4.77 -12.82 26.10
C ASP A 219 -6.02 -11.90 26.01
N GLY A 220 -7.02 -12.29 25.21
CA GLY A 220 -8.25 -11.54 25.05
C GLY A 220 -8.01 -10.19 24.38
N LEU A 221 -8.67 -9.14 24.89
CA LEU A 221 -8.63 -7.80 24.28
C LEU A 221 -7.33 -7.03 24.59
N ASP A 222 -6.44 -7.53 25.45
CA ASP A 222 -5.25 -6.80 25.86
C ASP A 222 -4.24 -6.61 24.69
N SER A 223 -4.27 -7.50 23.70
CA SER A 223 -3.43 -7.43 22.50
C SER A 223 -4.08 -6.70 21.31
N ILE A 224 -5.35 -6.26 21.45
CA ILE A 224 -6.12 -5.68 20.35
C ILE A 224 -5.56 -4.33 19.86
N ASP A 225 -4.98 -3.54 20.78
CA ASP A 225 -4.39 -2.25 20.46
C ASP A 225 -3.14 -2.40 19.62
N GLN A 226 -2.36 -3.46 19.85
CA GLN A 226 -1.17 -3.74 19.05
C GLN A 226 -1.55 -4.06 17.61
N ILE A 227 -2.59 -4.86 17.40
CA ILE A 227 -3.08 -5.20 16.06
C ILE A 227 -3.65 -3.95 15.38
N PHE A 228 -4.44 -3.15 16.11
CA PHE A 228 -5.00 -1.90 15.58
C PHE A 228 -3.90 -0.95 15.09
N ASN A 229 -2.86 -0.72 15.90
CA ASN A 229 -1.77 0.19 15.55
C ASN A 229 -0.99 -0.27 14.33
N GLU A 230 -0.78 -1.58 14.17
CA GLU A 230 -0.08 -2.14 13.02
C GLU A 230 -0.91 -2.03 11.73
N LEU A 231 -2.22 -2.29 11.80
CA LEU A 231 -3.12 -2.06 10.67
C LEU A 231 -3.13 -0.57 10.30
N HIS A 232 -3.15 0.32 11.29
CA HIS A 232 -3.11 1.76 11.10
C HIS A 232 -1.84 2.21 10.37
N LEU A 233 -0.68 1.68 10.78
CA LEU A 233 0.59 1.92 10.10
C LEU A 233 0.55 1.45 8.63
N LEU A 234 0.01 0.25 8.36
CA LEU A 234 -0.12 -0.30 7.02
C LEU A 234 -1.09 0.52 6.15
N THR A 235 -2.20 1.00 6.71
CA THR A 235 -3.14 1.90 6.05
C THR A 235 -2.46 3.22 5.67
N GLY A 236 -1.71 3.82 6.59
CA GLY A 236 -0.94 5.04 6.34
C GLY A 236 0.06 4.87 5.20
N ALA A 237 0.86 3.80 5.25
CA ALA A 237 1.83 3.48 4.20
C ALA A 237 1.16 3.25 2.83
N ALA A 238 0.04 2.52 2.79
CA ALA A 238 -0.72 2.31 1.57
C ALA A 238 -1.26 3.63 0.98
N LYS A 239 -1.78 4.52 1.83
CA LYS A 239 -2.27 5.85 1.42
C LYS A 239 -1.14 6.71 0.84
N MET A 240 0.03 6.72 1.48
CA MET A 240 1.21 7.45 0.98
C MET A 240 1.70 6.93 -0.38
N ALA A 241 1.63 5.61 -0.58
CA ALA A 241 1.95 4.98 -1.86
C ALA A 241 0.85 5.10 -2.94
N GLY A 242 -0.29 5.74 -2.63
CA GLY A 242 -1.43 5.85 -3.54
C GLY A 242 -2.15 4.52 -3.82
N LEU A 243 -1.96 3.52 -2.95
CA LEU A 243 -2.50 2.16 -3.07
C LEU A 243 -3.89 2.06 -2.40
N GLN A 244 -4.92 2.43 -3.15
CA GLN A 244 -6.29 2.61 -2.67
C GLN A 244 -6.98 1.29 -2.27
N LEU A 245 -6.67 0.18 -2.93
CA LEU A 245 -7.23 -1.14 -2.57
C LEU A 245 -6.66 -1.60 -1.23
N PHE A 246 -5.35 -1.46 -1.04
CA PHE A 246 -4.72 -1.81 0.24
C PHE A 246 -5.24 -0.92 1.36
N ALA A 247 -5.27 0.40 1.15
CA ALA A 247 -5.77 1.34 2.14
C ALA A 247 -7.21 1.01 2.57
N LYS A 248 -8.10 0.72 1.60
CA LYS A 248 -9.49 0.33 1.89
C LYS A 248 -9.60 -1.01 2.61
N LEU A 249 -8.76 -1.98 2.24
CA LEU A 249 -8.73 -3.29 2.90
C LEU A 249 -8.37 -3.14 4.37
N PHE A 250 -7.26 -2.47 4.68
CA PHE A 250 -6.80 -2.27 6.05
C PHE A 250 -7.75 -1.38 6.86
N GLU A 251 -8.24 -0.29 6.28
CA GLU A 251 -9.21 0.60 6.97
C GLU A 251 -10.52 -0.14 7.32
N SER A 252 -10.99 -1.06 6.45
CA SER A 252 -12.17 -1.87 6.77
C SER A 252 -11.94 -2.76 8.00
N TRP A 253 -10.72 -3.26 8.16
CA TRP A 253 -10.33 -4.09 9.30
C TRP A 253 -10.04 -3.28 10.55
N GLU A 254 -9.47 -2.08 10.44
CA GLU A 254 -9.40 -1.15 11.57
C GLU A 254 -10.78 -0.92 12.19
N LYS A 255 -11.81 -0.72 11.37
CA LYS A 255 -13.20 -0.57 11.85
C LYS A 255 -13.72 -1.84 12.54
N VAL A 256 -13.37 -3.03 12.05
CA VAL A 256 -13.70 -4.31 12.69
C VAL A 256 -13.03 -4.40 14.07
N ILE A 257 -11.73 -4.12 14.15
CA ILE A 257 -10.96 -4.13 15.40
C ILE A 257 -11.51 -3.09 16.40
N GLU A 258 -11.79 -1.87 15.94
CA GLU A 258 -12.36 -0.80 16.75
C GLU A 258 -13.76 -1.19 17.30
N SER A 259 -14.56 -1.87 16.49
CA SER A 259 -15.86 -2.37 16.91
C SER A 259 -15.76 -3.44 18.02
N MET A 260 -14.74 -4.31 17.95
CA MET A 260 -14.45 -5.26 19.04
C MET A 260 -14.03 -4.54 20.32
N LYS A 261 -13.17 -3.52 20.21
CA LYS A 261 -12.77 -2.66 21.35
C LYS A 261 -13.98 -2.02 22.03
N LYS A 262 -14.92 -1.49 21.26
CA LYS A 262 -16.15 -0.84 21.77
C LYS A 262 -17.08 -1.83 22.46
N THR A 263 -17.27 -3.02 21.88
CA THR A 263 -18.20 -4.02 22.41
C THR A 263 -17.61 -4.86 23.54
N GLN A 264 -16.29 -4.81 23.74
CA GLN A 264 -15.56 -5.65 24.70
C GLN A 264 -15.86 -7.14 24.50
N ARG A 265 -16.05 -7.56 23.24
CA ARG A 265 -16.39 -8.93 22.86
C ARG A 265 -15.43 -9.40 21.77
N LEU A 266 -14.78 -10.52 22.04
CA LEU A 266 -14.03 -11.26 21.05
C LEU A 266 -14.97 -12.22 20.32
N ASP A 267 -15.01 -12.12 18.99
CA ASP A 267 -15.65 -13.12 18.14
C ASP A 267 -14.53 -13.91 17.45
N HIS A 268 -14.38 -15.18 17.82
CA HIS A 268 -13.32 -16.05 17.30
C HIS A 268 -13.39 -16.21 15.77
N SER A 269 -14.56 -16.02 15.14
CA SER A 269 -14.66 -16.03 13.68
C SER A 269 -13.90 -14.87 13.02
N LEU A 270 -13.62 -13.79 13.77
CA LEU A 270 -12.86 -12.64 13.28
C LEU A 270 -11.37 -12.93 13.16
N ILE A 271 -10.86 -13.87 13.94
CA ILE A 271 -9.46 -14.26 13.89
C ILE A 271 -9.21 -14.96 12.56
N SER A 272 -10.01 -15.96 12.19
CA SER A 272 -9.86 -16.66 10.90
C SER A 272 -10.08 -15.73 9.71
N GLU A 273 -11.04 -14.80 9.78
CA GLU A 273 -11.24 -13.79 8.74
C GLU A 273 -10.09 -12.78 8.68
N GLY A 274 -9.44 -12.47 9.81
CA GLY A 274 -8.27 -11.60 9.88
C GLY A 274 -7.05 -12.24 9.24
N HIS A 275 -6.84 -13.54 9.48
CA HIS A 275 -5.84 -14.34 8.75
C HIS A 275 -6.09 -14.31 7.25
N PHE A 276 -7.34 -14.51 6.82
CA PHE A 276 -7.73 -14.45 5.41
C PHE A 276 -7.46 -13.08 4.79
N MET A 277 -7.72 -11.98 5.52
CA MET A 277 -7.37 -10.64 5.06
C MET A 277 -5.87 -10.47 4.87
N LEU A 278 -5.05 -10.92 5.83
CA LEU A 278 -3.59 -10.80 5.73
C LEU A 278 -3.03 -11.61 4.54
N ASP A 279 -3.58 -12.81 4.29
CA ASP A 279 -3.22 -13.61 3.11
C ASP A 279 -3.62 -12.93 1.80
N LEU A 280 -4.79 -12.30 1.78
CA LEU A 280 -5.22 -11.51 0.63
C LEU A 280 -4.31 -10.30 0.41
N ALA A 281 -3.97 -9.56 1.46
CA ALA A 281 -3.08 -8.41 1.39
C ALA A 281 -1.70 -8.82 0.86
N PHE A 282 -1.14 -9.93 1.37
CA PHE A 282 0.13 -10.46 0.88
C PHE A 282 0.06 -10.90 -0.59
N SER A 283 -1.05 -11.54 -0.99
CA SER A 283 -1.29 -11.94 -2.38
C SER A 283 -1.37 -10.73 -3.32
N LEU A 284 -2.07 -9.67 -2.90
CA LEU A 284 -2.14 -8.41 -3.64
C LEU A 284 -0.76 -7.76 -3.73
N ARG A 285 0.05 -7.81 -2.66
CA ARG A 285 1.41 -7.24 -2.63
C ARG A 285 2.34 -7.93 -3.60
N ASN A 286 2.27 -9.26 -3.70
CA ASN A 286 3.05 -10.00 -4.70
C ASN A 286 2.60 -9.66 -6.13
N GLY A 287 1.29 -9.53 -6.36
CA GLY A 287 0.79 -9.01 -7.62
C GLY A 287 1.29 -7.59 -7.93
N LEU A 288 1.37 -6.72 -6.92
CA LEU A 288 1.86 -5.36 -7.09
C LEU A 288 3.33 -5.34 -7.52
N ILE A 289 4.15 -6.24 -6.98
CA ILE A 289 5.54 -6.44 -7.43
C ILE A 289 5.58 -6.91 -8.88
N ASP A 290 4.76 -7.88 -9.24
CA ASP A 290 4.76 -8.47 -10.58
C ASP A 290 4.29 -7.49 -11.66
N PHE A 291 3.28 -6.67 -11.35
CA PHE A 291 2.58 -5.82 -12.34
C PHE A 291 2.83 -4.33 -12.17
N GLY A 292 3.57 -3.91 -11.15
CA GLY A 292 3.96 -2.52 -10.88
C GLY A 292 2.83 -1.51 -10.63
N LYS A 293 1.55 -1.91 -10.77
CA LYS A 293 0.37 -1.06 -10.65
C LYS A 293 -0.77 -1.79 -9.97
N GLU A 294 -1.39 -1.12 -9.00
CA GLU A 294 -2.54 -1.63 -8.27
C GLU A 294 -3.78 -1.84 -9.14
N SER A 295 -3.98 -0.98 -10.15
CA SER A 295 -5.15 -1.03 -11.05
C SER A 295 -5.27 -2.35 -11.83
N VAL A 296 -4.16 -3.06 -12.01
CA VAL A 296 -4.12 -4.34 -12.75
C VAL A 296 -4.49 -5.52 -11.84
N LEU A 297 -4.40 -5.38 -10.51
CA LEU A 297 -4.57 -6.49 -9.57
C LEU A 297 -5.98 -7.08 -9.59
N LEU A 298 -7.01 -6.23 -9.73
CA LEU A 298 -8.41 -6.68 -9.78
C LEU A 298 -8.87 -7.16 -11.17
N ASN A 299 -8.00 -7.11 -12.19
CA ASN A 299 -8.30 -7.74 -13.48
C ASN A 299 -8.27 -9.27 -13.37
N LYS A 300 -7.58 -9.81 -12.36
CA LYS A 300 -7.64 -11.23 -12.00
C LYS A 300 -8.94 -11.51 -11.24
N LEU A 301 -9.91 -12.14 -11.92
CA LEU A 301 -11.24 -12.44 -11.39
C LEU A 301 -11.21 -13.05 -9.97
N GLN A 302 -10.32 -14.02 -9.74
CA GLN A 302 -10.17 -14.69 -8.45
C GLN A 302 -9.73 -13.75 -7.31
N LEU A 303 -8.82 -12.81 -7.57
CA LEU A 303 -8.37 -11.83 -6.57
C LEU A 303 -9.48 -10.82 -6.27
N LYS A 304 -10.20 -10.39 -7.32
CA LYS A 304 -11.35 -9.50 -7.18
C LYS A 304 -12.46 -10.13 -6.34
N GLU A 305 -12.80 -11.39 -6.57
CA GLU A 305 -13.80 -12.12 -5.79
C GLU A 305 -13.40 -12.22 -4.31
N LYS A 306 -12.16 -12.64 -4.03
CA LYS A 306 -11.64 -12.71 -2.65
C LYS A 306 -11.66 -11.35 -1.96
N TYR A 307 -11.28 -10.29 -2.66
CA TYR A 307 -11.31 -8.93 -2.14
C TYR A 307 -12.72 -8.48 -1.80
N LEU A 308 -13.67 -8.65 -2.72
CA LEU A 308 -15.06 -8.27 -2.48
C LEU A 308 -15.71 -9.09 -1.37
N ASP A 309 -15.39 -10.39 -1.28
CA ASP A 309 -15.87 -11.25 -0.20
C ASP A 309 -15.34 -10.77 1.17
N ASN A 310 -14.03 -10.51 1.28
CA ASN A 310 -13.43 -9.99 2.51
C ASN A 310 -14.08 -8.66 2.94
N MET A 311 -14.23 -7.72 2.01
CA MET A 311 -14.85 -6.42 2.28
C MET A 311 -16.31 -6.56 2.74
N LYS A 312 -17.10 -7.45 2.13
CA LYS A 312 -18.48 -7.71 2.54
C LYS A 312 -18.56 -8.25 3.96
N LYS A 313 -17.67 -9.19 4.31
CA LYS A 313 -17.61 -9.75 5.66
C LYS A 313 -17.24 -8.68 6.69
N ALA A 314 -16.20 -7.88 6.44
CA ALA A 314 -15.80 -6.78 7.32
C ALA A 314 -16.98 -5.81 7.58
N ILE A 315 -17.70 -5.41 6.52
CA ILE A 315 -18.89 -4.55 6.65
C ILE A 315 -20.00 -5.22 7.49
N LEU A 316 -20.26 -6.52 7.27
CA LEU A 316 -21.28 -7.24 8.01
C LEU A 316 -20.95 -7.34 9.50
N ILE A 317 -19.67 -7.52 9.84
CA ILE A 317 -19.18 -7.58 11.22
C ILE A 317 -19.40 -6.24 11.91
N VAL A 318 -18.94 -5.14 11.30
CA VAL A 318 -19.12 -3.79 11.87
C VAL A 318 -20.61 -3.47 12.09
N LYS A 319 -21.48 -3.86 11.14
CA LYS A 319 -22.94 -3.68 11.28
C LYS A 319 -23.60 -4.50 12.39
N LYS A 320 -23.04 -5.65 12.76
CA LYS A 320 -23.58 -6.49 13.84
C LYS A 320 -23.21 -5.96 15.23
N ALA A 321 -22.17 -5.14 15.31
CA ALA A 321 -21.58 -4.71 16.56
C ALA A 321 -21.94 -3.26 16.96
N GLY A 322 -22.49 -2.47 16.04
CA GLY A 322 -23.14 -1.18 16.32
C GLY A 322 -24.65 -1.34 16.49
#